data_AF-A0A7T8HG25-F1
#
_entry.id   AF-A0A7T8HG25-F1
#
_cell.length_a   1.000
_cell.length_b   1.000
_cell.length_c   1.000
_cell.angle_alpha   90.00
_cell.angle_beta   90.00
_cell.angle_gamma   90.00
#
_symmetry.space_group_name_H-M   'P 1'
#
loop_
_entity.id
_entity.type
_entity.pdbx_description
1 polymer ?
#
loop_
_entity_poly.entity_id
_entity_poly.type
_entity_poly.pdbx_seq_one_letter_code
_entity_poly.pdbx_strand_id
1 'polypeptide(L)'
;YLTKSVLQESDTIFPLGDVQWHLCLCLLGAWIIIFLCLFKGIKSSGKVVYFTATFPYLVLLILLIRAVTLDGAMKGLKFYLVLDWSKLFNIGVWQEAASQIFFSLSVGGGGLITLASYNKFHNNVVR
;
A
#
# COMPACT_ATOMS: atom_id res chain seq x y z
N TYR A 1 14.51 14.76 9.93
CA TYR A 1 14.91 14.24 8.61
C TYR A 1 13.74 14.34 7.61
N LEU A 2 12.63 13.62 7.79
CA LEU A 2 11.51 13.62 6.84
C LEU A 2 10.93 15.02 6.56
N THR A 3 10.42 15.72 7.57
CA THR A 3 9.74 17.02 7.41
C THR A 3 10.68 18.13 6.93
N LYS A 4 11.85 18.25 7.56
CA LYS A 4 12.81 19.34 7.30
C LYS A 4 13.70 19.13 6.08
N SER A 5 14.07 17.88 5.75
CA SER A 5 15.11 17.61 4.75
C SER A 5 14.57 16.94 3.49
N VAL A 6 13.59 16.03 3.62
CA VAL A 6 13.02 15.32 2.47
C VAL A 6 11.85 16.11 1.87
N LEU A 7 10.89 16.51 2.72
CA LEU A 7 9.68 17.19 2.28
C LEU A 7 9.88 18.70 2.15
N GLN A 8 10.70 19.29 3.03
CA GLN A 8 10.84 20.75 3.18
C GLN A 8 9.47 21.41 3.35
N GLU A 9 8.71 20.88 4.30
CA GLU A 9 7.32 21.25 4.57
C GLU A 9 7.19 22.72 4.99
N SER A 10 6.21 23.42 4.43
CA SER A 10 5.84 24.79 4.80
C SER A 10 4.86 24.81 5.99
N ASP A 11 4.84 25.90 6.73
CA ASP A 11 3.94 26.07 7.88
C ASP A 11 2.46 26.16 7.48
N THR A 12 2.18 26.55 6.23
CA THR A 12 0.83 26.74 5.68
C THR A 12 0.71 26.14 4.28
N ILE A 13 -0.53 25.77 3.89
CA ILE A 13 -0.84 25.19 2.57
C ILE A 13 -0.50 26.16 1.42
N PHE A 14 -0.66 27.47 1.68
CA PHE A 14 -0.28 28.53 0.77
C PHE A 14 0.73 29.46 1.43
N PRO A 15 1.73 29.96 0.70
CA PRO A 15 2.06 29.65 -0.70
C PRO A 15 2.75 28.27 -0.86
N LEU A 16 2.59 27.63 -2.02
CA LEU A 16 3.05 26.25 -2.30
C LEU A 16 4.58 26.07 -2.32
N GLY A 17 5.36 27.14 -2.19
CA GLY A 17 6.83 27.11 -2.23
C GLY A 17 7.40 26.71 -3.60
N ASP A 18 8.69 26.37 -3.61
CA ASP A 18 9.41 25.94 -4.80
C ASP A 18 9.31 24.43 -5.05
N VAL A 19 9.48 24.02 -6.32
CA VAL A 19 9.53 22.61 -6.68
C VAL A 19 10.78 21.94 -6.11
N GLN A 20 10.57 20.92 -5.29
CA GLN A 20 11.64 20.10 -4.72
C GLN A 20 12.26 19.19 -5.80
N TRP A 21 13.37 19.63 -6.39
CA TRP A 21 14.03 18.93 -7.52
C TRP A 21 14.36 17.46 -7.24
N HIS A 22 14.79 17.13 -6.03
CA HIS A 22 15.07 15.74 -5.64
C HIS A 22 13.82 14.86 -5.69
N LEU A 23 12.67 15.37 -5.22
CA LEU A 23 11.39 14.66 -5.30
C LEU A 23 10.89 14.58 -6.74
N CYS A 24 11.09 15.61 -7.55
CA CYS A 24 10.78 15.60 -8.98
C CYS A 24 11.54 14.49 -9.72
N LEU A 25 12.84 14.34 -9.45
CA LEU A 25 13.66 13.27 -10.02
C LEU A 25 13.21 11.88 -9.54
N CYS A 26 12.89 11.73 -8.25
CA CYS A 26 12.33 10.48 -7.72
C CYS A 26 11.00 10.12 -8.40
N LEU A 27 10.13 11.11 -8.60
CA LEU A 27 8.85 10.93 -9.29
C LEU A 27 9.03 10.54 -10.75
N LEU A 28 9.96 11.20 -11.46
CA LEU A 28 10.30 10.86 -12.84
C LEU A 28 10.82 9.41 -12.93
N GLY A 29 11.72 9.03 -12.02
CA GLY A 29 12.23 7.66 -11.93
C GLY A 29 11.12 6.64 -11.69
N ALA A 30 10.18 6.92 -10.78
CA ALA A 30 9.02 6.06 -10.51
C ALA A 30 8.14 5.88 -11.76
N TRP A 31 7.86 6.96 -12.50
CA TRP A 31 7.09 6.89 -13.75
C TRP A 31 7.79 6.08 -14.84
N ILE A 32 9.11 6.23 -14.98
CA ILE A 32 9.91 5.42 -15.92
C ILE A 32 9.81 3.94 -15.56
N ILE A 33 9.92 3.58 -14.27
CA ILE A 33 9.79 2.19 -13.81
C ILE A 33 8.39 1.65 -14.12
N ILE A 34 7.34 2.40 -13.79
CA ILE A 34 5.95 2.01 -14.08
C ILE A 34 5.77 1.77 -15.58
N PHE A 35 6.25 2.69 -16.42
CA PHE A 35 6.19 2.56 -17.86
C PHE A 35 6.90 1.28 -18.34
N LEU A 36 8.12 1.01 -17.89
CA LEU A 36 8.86 -0.20 -18.26
C LEU A 36 8.14 -1.49 -17.85
N CYS A 37 7.53 -1.52 -16.67
CA CYS A 37 6.75 -2.67 -16.20
C CYS A 37 5.53 -2.94 -17.08
N LEU A 38 4.87 -1.88 -17.58
CA LEU A 38 3.62 -1.93 -18.34
C LEU A 38 3.80 -1.93 -19.86
N PHE A 39 4.97 -1.56 -20.39
CA PHE A 39 5.18 -1.30 -21.83
C PHE A 39 4.77 -2.46 -22.76
N LYS A 40 4.91 -3.70 -22.30
CA LYS A 40 4.50 -4.91 -23.05
C LYS A 40 3.16 -5.50 -22.58
N GLY A 41 2.36 -4.71 -21.87
CA GLY A 41 1.05 -5.09 -21.34
C GLY A 41 1.11 -6.25 -20.34
N ILE A 42 0.05 -7.07 -20.32
CA ILE A 42 -0.17 -8.09 -19.29
C ILE A 42 0.90 -9.19 -19.25
N LYS A 43 1.57 -9.44 -20.39
CA LYS A 43 2.65 -10.43 -20.50
C LYS A 43 3.92 -10.00 -19.75
N SER A 44 4.16 -8.69 -19.66
CA SER A 44 5.31 -8.14 -18.91
C SER A 44 4.95 -7.88 -17.47
N SER A 45 3.81 -7.24 -17.21
CA SER A 45 3.35 -6.99 -15.84
C SER A 45 3.17 -8.29 -15.06
N GLY A 46 2.65 -9.35 -15.68
CA GLY A 46 2.55 -10.66 -15.04
C GLY A 46 3.89 -11.23 -14.55
N LYS A 47 4.98 -11.03 -15.31
CA LYS A 47 6.33 -11.46 -14.91
C LYS A 47 6.87 -10.64 -13.74
N VAL A 48 6.68 -9.32 -13.80
CA VAL A 48 7.11 -8.39 -12.74
C VAL A 48 6.37 -8.68 -11.43
N VAL A 49 5.07 -8.96 -11.52
CA VAL A 49 4.20 -9.26 -10.36
C VAL A 49 4.69 -10.46 -9.56
N TYR A 50 5.30 -11.49 -10.17
CA TYR A 50 5.88 -12.61 -9.41
C TYR A 50 6.91 -12.15 -8.38
N PHE A 51 7.71 -11.12 -8.68
CA PHE A 51 8.64 -10.55 -7.72
C PHE A 51 7.94 -9.52 -6.82
N THR A 52 7.24 -8.53 -7.40
CA THR A 52 6.70 -7.40 -6.63
C THR A 52 5.59 -7.80 -5.67
N ALA A 53 4.86 -8.90 -5.92
CA ALA A 53 3.85 -9.41 -5.00
C ALA A 53 4.44 -10.34 -3.93
N THR A 54 5.53 -11.07 -4.21
CA THR A 54 6.10 -12.04 -3.25
C THR A 54 7.14 -11.42 -2.33
N PHE A 55 7.98 -10.53 -2.84
CA PHE A 55 9.07 -9.89 -2.09
C PHE A 55 8.57 -9.15 -0.83
N PRO A 56 7.45 -8.41 -0.84
CA PRO A 56 6.93 -7.78 0.37
C PRO A 56 6.63 -8.78 1.49
N TYR A 57 6.15 -9.99 1.19
CA TYR A 57 5.91 -11.01 2.22
C TYR A 57 7.21 -11.52 2.85
N LEU A 58 8.28 -11.65 2.06
CA LEU A 58 9.60 -12.01 2.59
C LEU A 58 10.11 -10.91 3.53
N VAL A 59 9.99 -9.64 3.14
CA VAL A 59 10.39 -8.51 3.98
C VAL A 59 9.55 -8.47 5.25
N LEU A 60 8.23 -8.65 5.16
CA LEU A 60 7.34 -8.72 6.33
C LEU A 60 7.73 -9.84 7.29
N LEU A 61 8.12 -11.01 6.77
CA LEU A 61 8.59 -12.12 7.60
C LEU A 61 9.88 -11.77 8.35
N ILE A 62 10.85 -11.17 7.67
CA ILE A 62 12.12 -10.72 8.28
C ILE A 62 11.84 -9.64 9.33
N LEU A 63 10.99 -8.67 9.00
CA LEU A 63 10.60 -7.60 9.93
C LEU A 63 9.83 -8.15 11.12
N LEU A 64 8.98 -9.16 10.94
CA LEU A 64 8.28 -9.82 12.04
C LEU A 64 9.27 -10.51 12.98
N ILE A 65 10.19 -11.31 12.46
CA ILE A 65 11.25 -11.95 13.28
C ILE A 65 12.05 -10.88 14.03
N ARG A 66 12.42 -9.79 13.35
CA ARG A 66 13.15 -8.70 14.00
C ARG A 66 12.33 -7.99 15.07
N ALA A 67 11.05 -7.74 14.80
CA ALA A 67 10.14 -7.06 15.72
C ALA A 67 9.93 -7.87 17.00
N VAL A 68 9.74 -9.19 16.91
CA VAL A 68 9.53 -10.04 18.09
C VAL A 68 10.81 -10.31 18.88
N THR A 69 11.98 -10.16 18.28
CA THR A 69 13.29 -10.30 18.95
C THR A 69 13.79 -9.02 19.62
N LEU A 70 13.10 -7.89 19.43
CA LEU A 70 13.43 -6.62 20.06
C LEU A 70 12.90 -6.53 21.50
N ASP A 71 13.70 -5.91 22.36
CA ASP A 71 13.28 -5.62 23.73
C ASP A 71 12.02 -4.75 23.75
N GLY A 72 11.03 -5.14 24.57
CA GLY A 72 9.77 -4.42 24.67
C GLY A 72 8.74 -4.75 23.60
N ALA A 73 9.00 -5.70 22.67
CA ALA A 73 8.01 -6.18 21.69
C ALA A 73 6.66 -6.54 22.33
N MET A 74 6.70 -7.09 23.54
CA MET A 74 5.49 -7.50 24.26
C MET A 74 4.60 -6.37 24.74
N LYS A 75 5.13 -5.16 24.92
CA LYS A 75 4.31 -3.98 25.21
C LYS A 75 3.51 -3.56 23.98
N GLY A 76 4.16 -3.53 22.82
CA GLY A 76 3.51 -3.22 21.54
C GLY A 76 2.41 -4.20 21.17
N LEU A 77 2.67 -5.51 21.31
CA LEU A 77 1.67 -6.52 20.99
C LEU A 77 0.44 -6.44 21.92
N LYS A 78 0.65 -6.22 23.23
CA LYS A 78 -0.46 -6.03 24.18
C LYS A 78 -1.29 -4.81 23.81
N PHE A 79 -0.65 -3.67 23.49
CA PHE A 79 -1.36 -2.49 23.05
C PHE A 79 -2.19 -2.74 21.78
N TYR A 80 -1.66 -3.48 20.80
CA TYR A 80 -2.35 -3.78 19.55
C TYR A 80 -3.53 -4.75 19.70
N LEU A 81 -3.40 -5.78 20.56
CA LEU A 81 -4.40 -6.85 20.70
C LEU A 81 -5.43 -6.62 21.82
N VAL A 82 -5.20 -5.68 22.74
CA VAL A 82 -6.19 -5.35 23.78
C VAL A 82 -7.40 -4.70 23.13
N LEU A 83 -8.55 -5.37 23.23
CA LEU A 83 -9.81 -4.91 22.67
C LEU A 83 -10.54 -3.99 23.65
N ASP A 84 -10.98 -2.84 23.14
CA ASP A 84 -11.94 -1.97 23.82
C ASP A 84 -13.33 -2.15 23.20
N TRP A 85 -14.16 -2.97 23.84
CA TRP A 85 -15.50 -3.31 23.37
C TRP A 85 -16.44 -2.10 23.29
N SER A 86 -16.17 -1.04 24.05
CA SER A 86 -16.98 0.19 24.00
C SER A 86 -16.91 0.86 22.62
N LYS A 87 -15.80 0.67 21.89
CA LYS A 87 -15.59 1.23 20.55
C LYS A 87 -16.54 0.64 19.51
N LEU A 88 -17.04 -0.58 19.69
CA LEU A 88 -17.96 -1.19 18.74
C LEU A 88 -19.32 -0.49 18.67
N PHE A 89 -19.71 0.22 19.73
CA PHE A 89 -20.94 1.04 19.73
C PHE A 89 -20.76 2.37 19.00
N ASN A 90 -19.53 2.74 18.63
CA ASN A 90 -19.26 3.95 17.86
C ASN A 90 -19.42 3.64 16.36
N ILE A 91 -20.39 4.29 15.73
CA ILE A 91 -20.66 4.15 14.28
C ILE A 91 -19.45 4.53 13.41
N GLY A 92 -18.60 5.45 13.85
CA GLY A 92 -17.40 5.85 13.12
C GLY A 92 -16.44 4.69 12.91
N VAL A 93 -16.32 3.76 13.88
CA VAL A 93 -15.46 2.57 13.74
C VAL A 93 -15.92 1.69 12.58
N TRP A 94 -17.22 1.57 12.37
CA TRP A 94 -17.80 0.81 11.26
C TRP A 94 -17.63 1.53 9.91
N GLN A 95 -17.74 2.85 9.90
CA GLN A 95 -17.48 3.66 8.69
C GLN A 95 -16.02 3.53 8.23
N GLU A 96 -15.07 3.61 9.17
CA GLU A 96 -13.64 3.41 8.88
C GLU A 96 -13.35 1.98 8.43
N ALA A 97 -13.91 0.97 9.12
CA ALA A 97 -13.75 -0.43 8.74
C ALA A 97 -14.31 -0.72 7.34
N ALA A 98 -15.47 -0.16 7.00
CA ALA A 98 -16.05 -0.26 5.66
C ALA A 98 -15.13 0.38 4.62
N SER A 99 -14.70 1.62 4.85
CA SER A 99 -13.80 2.33 3.94
C SER A 99 -12.49 1.54 3.74
N GLN A 100 -11.93 1.00 4.81
CA GLN A 100 -10.71 0.19 4.78
C GLN A 100 -10.87 -1.06 3.90
N ILE A 101 -11.98 -1.81 4.02
CA ILE A 101 -12.16 -3.02 3.20
C ILE A 101 -12.40 -2.67 1.73
N PHE A 102 -13.13 -1.58 1.42
CA PHE A 102 -13.33 -1.11 0.05
C PHE A 102 -12.02 -0.72 -0.63
N PHE A 103 -11.17 0.06 0.05
CA PHE A 103 -9.86 0.46 -0.49
C PHE A 103 -8.87 -0.71 -0.55
N SER A 104 -8.85 -1.58 0.46
CA SER A 104 -7.96 -2.75 0.52
C SER A 104 -8.21 -3.72 -0.66
N LEU A 105 -9.49 -3.96 -0.98
CA LEU A 105 -9.87 -4.82 -2.10
C LEU A 105 -9.94 -4.10 -3.45
N SER A 106 -9.80 -2.77 -3.47
CA SER A 106 -9.94 -1.94 -4.69
C SER A 106 -11.26 -2.16 -5.43
N VAL A 107 -12.35 -2.39 -4.69
CA VAL A 107 -13.68 -2.67 -5.26
C VAL A 107 -14.18 -1.43 -5.99
N GLY A 108 -14.69 -1.60 -7.21
CA GLY A 108 -15.21 -0.50 -8.04
C GLY A 108 -14.15 0.32 -8.78
N GLY A 109 -12.84 0.06 -8.56
CA GLY A 109 -11.75 0.79 -9.21
C GLY A 109 -11.46 0.38 -10.67
N GLY A 110 -12.24 -0.52 -11.26
CA GLY A 110 -12.08 -0.99 -12.65
C GLY A 110 -10.91 -1.96 -12.89
N GLY A 111 -9.82 -1.87 -12.12
CA GLY A 111 -8.62 -2.70 -12.31
C GLY A 111 -8.90 -4.21 -12.26
N LEU A 112 -9.68 -4.68 -11.29
CA LEU A 112 -10.07 -6.09 -11.19
C LEU A 112 -10.93 -6.55 -12.38
N ILE A 113 -11.83 -5.69 -12.88
CA ILE A 113 -12.66 -5.97 -14.05
C ILE A 113 -11.79 -6.08 -15.30
N THR A 114 -10.86 -5.14 -15.49
CA THR A 114 -9.89 -5.18 -16.59
C THR A 114 -9.04 -6.44 -16.54
N LEU A 115 -8.51 -6.82 -15.38
CA LEU A 115 -7.74 -8.07 -15.23
C LEU A 115 -8.60 -9.30 -15.53
N ALA A 116 -9.83 -9.35 -15.03
CA ALA A 116 -10.76 -10.44 -15.29
C ALA A 116 -11.10 -10.58 -16.78
N SER A 117 -11.11 -9.50 -17.56
CA SER A 117 -11.38 -9.54 -19.01
C SER A 117 -10.34 -10.32 -19.82
N TYR A 118 -9.15 -10.55 -19.25
CA TYR A 118 -8.09 -11.36 -19.87
C TYR A 118 -8.16 -12.85 -19.50
N ASN A 119 -9.08 -13.26 -18.62
CA ASN A 119 -9.25 -14.66 -18.26
C ASN A 119 -9.92 -15.47 -19.40
N LYS A 120 -9.71 -16.79 -19.37
CA LYS A 120 -10.46 -17.71 -20.26
C LYS A 120 -11.94 -17.66 -19.90
N PHE A 121 -12.80 -17.80 -20.91
CA PHE A 121 -14.26 -17.79 -20.73
C PHE A 121 -14.76 -18.84 -19.72
N HIS A 122 -14.19 -20.05 -19.77
CA HIS A 122 -14.51 -21.14 -18.84
C HIS A 122 -13.54 -21.18 -17.64
N ASN A 123 -13.24 -20.03 -17.04
CA ASN A 123 -12.44 -19.95 -15.81
C ASN A 123 -13.36 -19.90 -14.58
N ASN A 124 -13.11 -20.71 -13.56
CA ASN A 124 -13.84 -20.60 -12.29
C ASN A 124 -13.42 -19.31 -11.57
N VAL A 125 -14.38 -18.45 -11.24
CA VAL A 125 -14.17 -17.14 -10.60
C VAL A 125 -14.62 -17.11 -9.14
N VAL A 126 -15.18 -18.21 -8.63
CA VAL A 126 -15.67 -18.34 -7.25
C VAL A 126 -14.61 -18.95 -6.32
N ARG A 127 -13.60 -19.62 -6.88
CA ARG A 127 -12.52 -20.32 -6.17
C ARG A 127 -11.17 -19.72 -6.53
#